data_AF-A0A257LI00-F1
#
_entry.id   AF-A0A257LI00-F1
#
_cell.length_a   1.000
_cell.length_b   1.000
_cell.length_c   1.000
_cell.angle_alpha   90.00
_cell.angle_beta   90.00
_cell.angle_gamma   90.00
#
_symmetry.space_group_name_H-M   'P 1'
#
loop_
_entity.id
_entity.type
_entity.pdbx_description
1 polymer ?
#
loop_
_entity_poly.entity_id
_entity_poly.type
_entity_poly.pdbx_seq_one_letter_code
_entity_poly.pdbx_strand_id
1 'polypeptide(L)'
;MRQGLASGESLSQTLLVMWTAVREFEDIRYETTDEGQIAKITINRPEVRNAFRPKTVMEMLQAFDLAHEDPKVGVIILTGAGDLAFCSGGDQKVRGHAGYIGEDGIPRLNVLDLQKKIRSLPKPVVAMVAGYAIGGGHVLHIVCDLTIAADNA
;
A
#
# COMPACT_ATOMS: atom_id res chain seq x y z
N MET A 1 62.14 -5.49 -7.35
CA MET A 1 61.03 -4.51 -7.29
C MET A 1 59.81 -5.15 -7.95
N ARG A 2 58.85 -5.65 -7.16
CA ARG A 2 57.61 -6.26 -7.66
C ARG A 2 56.48 -5.22 -7.65
N GLN A 3 55.62 -5.33 -8.66
CA GLN A 3 54.39 -4.59 -8.91
C GLN A 3 53.31 -4.78 -7.83
N GLY A 4 52.31 -3.89 -7.83
CA GLY A 4 50.90 -4.26 -7.63
C GLY A 4 50.20 -3.61 -6.44
N LEU A 5 49.21 -2.75 -6.71
CA LEU A 5 47.78 -3.09 -6.73
C LEU A 5 46.94 -1.81 -6.57
N ALA A 6 46.18 -1.51 -7.61
CA ALA A 6 45.02 -0.63 -7.53
C ALA A 6 43.95 -1.33 -6.68
N SER A 7 43.48 -0.68 -5.62
CA SER A 7 42.27 -1.09 -4.91
C SER A 7 41.09 -0.34 -5.51
N GLY A 8 40.33 -1.04 -6.35
CA GLY A 8 39.05 -0.58 -6.88
C GLY A 8 37.99 -0.58 -5.78
N GLU A 9 37.38 0.57 -5.56
CA GLU A 9 36.12 0.67 -4.82
C GLU A 9 34.99 0.16 -5.73
N SER A 10 34.35 -0.95 -5.36
CA SER A 10 33.15 -1.40 -6.05
C SER A 10 31.99 -0.48 -5.67
N LEU A 11 31.56 0.37 -6.59
CA LEU A 11 30.32 1.13 -6.47
C LEU A 11 29.17 0.12 -6.34
N SER A 12 28.50 0.11 -5.20
CA SER A 12 27.23 -0.60 -5.01
C SER A 12 26.23 -0.05 -6.02
N GLN A 13 25.97 -0.83 -7.07
CA GLN A 13 24.98 -0.50 -8.08
C GLN A 13 23.62 -0.61 -7.42
N THR A 14 23.05 0.53 -7.01
CA THR A 14 21.68 0.57 -6.50
C THR A 14 20.77 0.17 -7.67
N LEU A 15 20.20 -1.04 -7.60
CA LEU A 15 19.24 -1.51 -8.58
C LEU A 15 18.02 -0.57 -8.54
N LEU A 16 17.84 0.21 -9.59
CA LEU A 16 16.65 1.03 -9.79
C LEU A 16 15.48 0.10 -10.07
N VAL A 17 14.57 -0.02 -9.12
CA VAL A 17 13.30 -0.74 -9.31
C VAL A 17 12.37 0.17 -10.10
N MET A 18 12.02 -0.23 -11.32
CA MET A 18 10.98 0.46 -12.09
C MET A 18 9.60 -0.09 -11.71
N TRP A 19 8.64 0.81 -11.60
CA TRP A 19 7.25 0.50 -11.27
C TRP A 19 6.39 0.75 -12.52
N THR A 20 5.60 -0.24 -12.89
CA THR A 20 4.65 -0.15 -14.00
C THR A 20 3.23 -0.15 -13.45
N ALA A 21 2.44 0.86 -13.82
CA ALA A 21 1.02 0.91 -13.46
C ALA A 21 0.26 -0.24 -14.13
N VAL A 22 -0.52 -0.98 -13.33
CA VAL A 22 -1.31 -2.13 -13.83
C VAL A 22 -2.70 -1.69 -14.27
N ARG A 23 -3.29 -0.73 -13.55
CA ARG A 23 -4.64 -0.21 -13.80
C ARG A 23 -4.79 1.19 -13.19
N GLU A 24 -5.60 2.00 -13.85
CA GLU A 24 -6.04 3.29 -13.31
C GLU A 24 -7.11 3.12 -12.22
N PHE A 25 -6.92 3.86 -11.12
CA PHE A 25 -7.83 3.98 -9.99
C PHE A 25 -7.90 5.46 -9.58
N GLU A 26 -8.94 5.87 -8.85
CA GLU A 26 -9.08 7.27 -8.43
C GLU A 26 -8.34 7.55 -7.11
N ASP A 27 -8.55 6.71 -6.10
CA ASP A 27 -8.08 6.95 -4.73
C ASP A 27 -6.81 6.16 -4.38
N ILE A 28 -6.32 5.29 -5.27
CA ILE A 28 -5.11 4.48 -5.08
C ILE A 28 -4.24 4.45 -6.34
N ARG A 29 -3.01 3.97 -6.21
CA ARG A 29 -2.21 3.46 -7.33
C ARG A 29 -1.95 1.97 -7.13
N TYR A 30 -2.01 1.21 -8.22
CA TYR A 30 -1.60 -0.18 -8.23
C TYR A 30 -0.52 -0.39 -9.29
N GLU A 31 0.68 -0.72 -8.81
CA GLU A 31 1.88 -0.86 -9.62
C GLU A 31 2.55 -2.21 -9.36
N THR A 32 3.28 -2.74 -10.33
CA THR A 32 4.16 -3.90 -10.16
C THR A 32 5.58 -3.59 -10.59
N THR A 33 6.55 -4.36 -10.12
CA THR A 33 7.91 -4.34 -10.68
C THR A 33 7.90 -4.84 -12.13
N ASP A 34 8.95 -4.56 -12.89
CA ASP A 34 9.06 -5.00 -14.30
C ASP A 34 8.85 -6.51 -14.49
N GLU A 35 9.35 -7.32 -13.55
CA GLU A 35 9.18 -8.77 -13.56
C GLU A 35 7.83 -9.23 -12.97
N GLY A 36 7.03 -8.32 -12.42
CA GLY A 36 5.71 -8.59 -11.83
C GLY A 36 5.75 -9.26 -10.46
N GLN A 37 6.92 -9.43 -9.86
CA GLN A 37 7.09 -10.22 -8.63
C GLN A 37 6.60 -9.52 -7.36
N ILE A 38 6.65 -8.19 -7.36
CA ILE A 38 6.20 -7.35 -6.24
C ILE A 38 5.08 -6.45 -6.74
N ALA A 39 3.92 -6.56 -6.10
CA ALA A 39 2.81 -5.63 -6.23
C ALA A 39 2.96 -4.51 -5.19
N LYS A 40 2.59 -3.28 -5.55
CA LYS A 40 2.56 -2.12 -4.66
C LYS A 40 1.22 -1.41 -4.80
N ILE A 41 0.47 -1.39 -3.71
CA ILE A 41 -0.81 -0.70 -3.56
C ILE A 41 -0.53 0.55 -2.72
N THR A 42 -0.69 1.72 -3.33
CA THR A 42 -0.48 3.00 -2.65
C THR A 42 -1.81 3.72 -2.47
N ILE A 43 -2.22 4.03 -1.24
CA ILE A 43 -3.37 4.92 -1.00
C ILE A 43 -2.97 6.33 -1.46
N ASN A 44 -3.73 6.92 -2.37
CA ASN A 44 -3.37 8.14 -3.09
C ASN A 44 -4.36 9.28 -2.86
N ARG A 45 -4.55 9.64 -1.58
CA ARG A 45 -5.35 10.79 -1.15
C ARG A 45 -4.57 11.67 -0.16
N PRO A 46 -3.35 12.13 -0.52
CA PRO A 46 -2.45 12.79 0.42
C PRO A 46 -3.03 14.08 1.01
N GLU A 47 -3.91 14.76 0.29
CA GLU A 47 -4.60 15.99 0.72
C GLU A 47 -5.52 15.79 1.93
N VAL A 48 -5.93 14.54 2.21
CA VAL A 48 -6.66 14.15 3.42
C VAL A 48 -5.88 13.12 4.24
N ARG A 49 -4.54 13.14 4.16
CA ARG A 49 -3.65 12.21 4.89
C ARG A 49 -4.01 10.75 4.62
N ASN A 50 -4.28 10.43 3.36
CA ASN A 50 -4.60 9.08 2.89
C ASN A 50 -5.79 8.44 3.65
N ALA A 51 -6.78 9.25 4.04
CA ALA A 51 -8.02 8.74 4.61
C ALA A 51 -8.83 7.95 3.57
N PHE A 52 -9.33 6.77 3.93
CA PHE A 52 -10.14 5.94 3.04
C PHE A 52 -11.63 6.30 3.14
N ARG A 53 -12.26 6.53 1.99
CA ARG A 53 -13.72 6.52 1.81
C ARG A 53 -14.16 5.16 1.26
N PRO A 54 -15.46 4.84 1.15
CA PRO A 54 -15.88 3.54 0.66
C PRO A 54 -15.32 3.15 -0.72
N LYS A 55 -15.14 4.14 -1.61
CA LYS A 55 -14.49 3.98 -2.91
C LYS A 55 -13.04 3.52 -2.78
N THR A 56 -12.22 4.22 -1.99
CA THR A 56 -10.84 3.82 -1.69
C THR A 56 -10.74 2.36 -1.25
N VAL A 57 -11.65 1.91 -0.36
CA VAL A 57 -11.66 0.53 0.12
C VAL A 57 -12.04 -0.46 -1.00
N MET A 58 -13.03 -0.12 -1.83
CA MET A 58 -13.41 -0.95 -2.99
C MET A 58 -12.28 -1.07 -4.01
N GLU A 59 -11.54 0.00 -4.28
CA GLU A 59 -10.39 -0.02 -5.18
C GLU A 59 -9.24 -0.85 -4.59
N MET A 60 -8.96 -0.72 -3.28
CA MET A 60 -8.00 -1.59 -2.61
C MET A 60 -8.40 -3.06 -2.72
N LEU A 61 -9.67 -3.40 -2.46
CA LEU A 61 -10.16 -4.78 -2.63
C LEU A 61 -9.90 -5.30 -4.05
N GLN A 62 -10.20 -4.51 -5.08
CA GLN A 62 -9.93 -4.88 -6.47
C GLN A 62 -8.43 -5.03 -6.75
N ALA A 63 -7.57 -4.15 -6.23
CA ALA A 63 -6.13 -4.26 -6.40
C ALA A 63 -5.56 -5.51 -5.71
N PHE A 64 -6.05 -5.85 -4.51
CA PHE A 64 -5.71 -7.11 -3.83
C PHE A 64 -6.20 -8.34 -4.61
N ASP A 65 -7.37 -8.27 -5.26
CA ASP A 65 -7.85 -9.36 -6.13
C ASP A 65 -6.95 -9.53 -7.36
N LEU A 66 -6.58 -8.44 -8.03
CA LEU A 66 -5.63 -8.49 -9.16
C LEU A 66 -4.28 -9.06 -8.72
N ALA A 67 -3.77 -8.62 -7.57
CA ALA A 67 -2.52 -9.12 -7.02
C ALA A 67 -2.63 -10.59 -6.59
N HIS A 68 -3.80 -11.06 -6.14
CA HIS A 68 -4.03 -12.47 -5.81
C HIS A 68 -3.98 -13.37 -7.06
N GLU A 69 -4.69 -12.97 -8.12
CA GLU A 69 -4.84 -13.75 -9.35
C GLU A 69 -3.59 -13.75 -10.24
N ASP A 70 -2.64 -12.81 -10.05
CA ASP A 70 -1.39 -12.80 -10.82
C ASP A 70 -0.38 -13.83 -10.25
N PRO A 71 -0.07 -14.93 -10.96
CA PRO A 71 0.85 -15.95 -10.46
C PRO A 71 2.30 -15.47 -10.32
N LYS A 72 2.68 -14.32 -10.92
CA LYS A 72 4.02 -13.74 -10.75
C LYS A 72 4.18 -13.04 -9.41
N VAL A 73 3.11 -12.40 -8.91
CA VAL A 73 3.15 -11.64 -7.66
C VAL A 73 3.37 -12.60 -6.49
N GLY A 74 4.50 -12.44 -5.81
CA GLY A 74 4.85 -13.18 -4.59
C GLY A 74 4.73 -12.37 -3.31
N VAL A 75 4.76 -11.03 -3.39
CA VAL A 75 4.66 -10.10 -2.25
C VAL A 75 3.81 -8.90 -2.64
N ILE A 76 3.05 -8.37 -1.68
CA ILE A 76 2.29 -7.13 -1.83
C ILE A 76 2.82 -6.09 -0.83
N ILE A 77 3.16 -4.90 -1.32
CA ILE A 77 3.43 -3.72 -0.50
C ILE A 77 2.16 -2.90 -0.40
N LEU A 78 1.77 -2.53 0.83
CA LEU A 78 0.75 -1.52 1.09
C LEU A 78 1.41 -0.26 1.65
N THR A 79 1.16 0.89 1.07
CA THR A 79 1.74 2.17 1.54
C THR A 79 0.83 3.37 1.26
N GLY A 80 1.22 4.55 1.74
CA GLY A 80 0.54 5.82 1.51
C GLY A 80 1.32 6.71 0.53
N ALA A 81 0.62 7.53 -0.25
CA ALA A 81 1.25 8.51 -1.12
C ALA A 81 1.82 9.67 -0.30
N GLY A 82 3.01 10.12 -0.72
CA GLY A 82 3.78 11.13 0.00
C GLY A 82 4.38 10.58 1.30
N ASP A 83 4.92 11.51 2.07
CA ASP A 83 5.84 11.25 3.18
C ASP A 83 5.23 11.65 4.53
N LEU A 84 4.02 12.21 4.51
CA LEU A 84 3.32 12.68 5.70
C LEU A 84 2.43 11.61 6.36
N ALA A 85 1.86 10.67 5.60
CA ALA A 85 0.91 9.72 6.14
C ALA A 85 0.87 8.40 5.36
N PHE A 86 0.93 7.28 6.07
CA PHE A 86 0.51 5.99 5.56
C PHE A 86 -1.00 5.99 5.32
N CYS A 87 -1.77 6.20 6.38
CA CYS A 87 -3.24 6.26 6.35
C CYS A 87 -3.77 6.83 7.67
N SER A 88 -4.68 7.80 7.59
CA SER A 88 -5.35 8.38 8.76
C SER A 88 -6.66 7.69 9.16
N GLY A 89 -7.01 6.57 8.50
CA GLY A 89 -8.22 5.81 8.76
C GLY A 89 -9.41 6.23 7.89
N GLY A 90 -10.62 6.03 8.39
CA GLY A 90 -11.82 6.33 7.63
C GLY A 90 -12.05 7.84 7.50
N ASP A 91 -12.37 8.29 6.30
CA ASP A 91 -12.63 9.70 5.99
C ASP A 91 -13.89 10.17 6.72
N GLN A 92 -13.71 10.97 7.78
CA GLN A 92 -14.82 11.42 8.62
C GLN A 92 -15.79 12.33 7.87
N LYS A 93 -15.41 12.94 6.73
CA LYS A 93 -16.30 13.79 5.93
C LYS A 93 -17.48 13.03 5.35
N VAL A 94 -17.34 11.72 5.14
CA VAL A 94 -18.38 10.85 4.58
C VAL A 94 -18.99 9.90 5.62
N ARG A 95 -18.72 10.12 6.92
CA ARG A 95 -19.28 9.29 7.99
C ARG A 95 -20.72 9.71 8.30
N GLY A 96 -21.65 8.76 8.23
CA GLY A 96 -23.04 8.88 8.68
C GLY A 96 -23.33 8.04 9.91
N HIS A 97 -24.63 7.86 10.22
CA HIS A 97 -25.08 7.14 11.41
C HIS A 97 -24.67 5.65 11.41
N ALA A 98 -24.80 4.97 10.26
CA ALA A 98 -24.61 3.53 10.14
C ALA A 98 -23.27 3.11 9.51
N GLY A 99 -22.35 4.05 9.26
CA GLY A 99 -21.07 3.77 8.60
C GLY A 99 -20.61 4.91 7.69
N TYR A 100 -19.70 4.61 6.76
CA TYR A 100 -19.23 5.56 5.76
C TYR A 100 -20.12 5.49 4.52
N ILE A 101 -20.68 6.61 4.09
CA ILE A 101 -21.67 6.69 3.01
C ILE A 101 -20.96 6.67 1.66
N GLY A 102 -21.30 5.69 0.81
CA GLY A 102 -20.83 5.63 -0.57
C GLY A 102 -21.53 6.63 -1.48
N GLU A 103 -21.03 6.78 -2.72
CA GLU A 103 -21.67 7.61 -3.76
C GLU A 103 -23.07 7.10 -4.13
N ASP A 104 -23.33 5.81 -3.88
CA ASP A 104 -24.62 5.13 -4.01
C ASP A 104 -25.56 5.37 -2.83
N GLY A 105 -25.14 6.17 -1.83
CA GLY A 105 -25.90 6.44 -0.61
C GLY A 105 -25.90 5.29 0.41
N ILE A 106 -25.21 4.18 0.13
CA ILE A 106 -25.22 3.01 1.00
C ILE A 106 -24.15 3.16 2.10
N PRO A 107 -24.51 3.04 3.39
CA PRO A 107 -23.54 3.04 4.49
C PRO A 107 -22.71 1.75 4.49
N ARG A 108 -21.39 1.88 4.67
CA ARG A 108 -20.44 0.76 4.62
C ARG A 108 -19.45 0.79 5.79
N LEU A 109 -19.06 -0.41 6.20
CA LEU A 109 -17.86 -0.69 7.01
C LEU A 109 -16.96 -1.69 6.28
N ASN A 110 -16.90 -1.57 4.95
CA ASN A 110 -16.21 -2.50 4.04
C ASN A 110 -14.69 -2.59 4.28
N VAL A 111 -14.10 -1.71 5.09
CA VAL A 111 -12.71 -1.88 5.54
C VAL A 111 -12.52 -3.20 6.31
N LEU A 112 -13.58 -3.72 6.95
CA LEU A 112 -13.54 -5.03 7.60
C LEU A 112 -13.35 -6.18 6.60
N ASP A 113 -13.88 -6.04 5.38
CA ASP A 113 -13.71 -7.04 4.32
C ASP A 113 -12.31 -6.96 3.72
N LEU A 114 -11.76 -5.74 3.60
CA LEU A 114 -10.36 -5.55 3.24
C LEU A 114 -9.41 -6.16 4.27
N GLN A 115 -9.65 -5.95 5.57
CA GLN A 115 -8.86 -6.56 6.64
C GLN A 115 -8.87 -8.09 6.58
N LYS A 116 -10.05 -8.70 6.35
CA LYS A 116 -10.15 -10.15 6.16
C LYS A 116 -9.36 -10.60 4.94
N LYS A 117 -9.48 -9.90 3.81
CA LYS A 117 -8.75 -10.22 2.57
C LYS A 117 -7.24 -10.19 2.77
N ILE A 118 -6.70 -9.12 3.38
CA ILE A 118 -5.28 -9.01 3.72
C ILE A 118 -4.85 -10.20 4.59
N ARG A 119 -5.64 -10.54 5.62
CA ARG A 119 -5.31 -11.63 6.56
C ARG A 119 -5.37 -13.03 5.93
N SER A 120 -6.21 -13.24 4.92
CA SER A 120 -6.47 -14.58 4.38
C SER A 120 -5.80 -14.87 3.05
N LEU A 121 -5.28 -13.87 2.33
CA LEU A 121 -4.71 -14.12 1.01
C LEU A 121 -3.40 -14.92 1.12
N PRO A 122 -3.10 -15.82 0.17
CA PRO A 122 -1.90 -16.65 0.21
C PRO A 122 -0.66 -15.91 -0.33
N LYS A 123 -0.52 -14.61 -0.05
CA LYS A 123 0.66 -13.82 -0.42
C LYS A 123 0.98 -12.83 0.70
N PRO A 124 2.22 -12.79 1.21
CA PRO A 124 2.60 -11.89 2.29
C PRO A 124 2.39 -10.42 1.90
N VAL A 125 1.81 -9.66 2.83
CA VAL A 125 1.57 -8.22 2.72
C VAL A 125 2.48 -7.46 3.68
N VAL A 126 3.27 -6.54 3.14
CA VAL A 126 4.17 -5.67 3.90
C VAL A 126 3.62 -4.25 3.89
N ALA A 127 3.28 -3.73 5.08
CA ALA A 127 2.97 -2.31 5.23
C ALA A 127 4.29 -1.51 5.27
N MET A 128 4.46 -0.58 4.34
CA MET A 128 5.53 0.43 4.40
C MET A 128 4.93 1.72 4.95
N VAL A 129 5.26 2.04 6.19
CA VAL A 129 4.67 3.14 6.95
C VAL A 129 5.65 4.30 7.02
N ALA A 130 5.29 5.42 6.39
CA ALA A 130 5.93 6.72 6.58
C ALA A 130 4.89 7.72 7.11
N GLY A 131 5.25 8.47 8.15
CA GLY A 131 4.32 9.40 8.79
C GLY A 131 3.12 8.70 9.45
N TYR A 132 2.00 9.42 9.54
CA TYR A 132 0.83 8.99 10.30
C TYR A 132 0.21 7.66 9.84
N ALA A 133 0.13 6.70 10.75
CA ALA A 133 -0.74 5.53 10.68
C ALA A 133 -1.75 5.54 11.85
N ILE A 134 -2.92 6.14 11.65
CA ILE A 134 -3.85 6.51 12.73
C ILE A 134 -5.22 5.86 12.55
N GLY A 135 -5.86 5.47 13.66
CA GLY A 135 -7.23 4.95 13.68
C GLY A 135 -7.38 3.71 12.80
N GLY A 136 -8.28 3.76 11.81
CA GLY A 136 -8.43 2.68 10.84
C GLY A 136 -7.15 2.38 10.06
N GLY A 137 -6.30 3.37 9.81
CA GLY A 137 -5.00 3.20 9.17
C GLY A 137 -3.98 2.50 10.08
N HIS A 138 -4.09 2.70 11.40
CA HIS A 138 -3.31 1.93 12.38
C HIS A 138 -3.70 0.45 12.35
N VAL A 139 -4.98 0.14 12.20
CA VAL A 139 -5.44 -1.25 12.07
C VAL A 139 -4.96 -1.87 10.76
N LEU A 140 -4.89 -1.10 9.66
CA LEU A 140 -4.43 -1.62 8.37
C LEU A 140 -3.00 -2.16 8.42
N HIS A 141 -2.05 -1.45 9.05
CA HIS A 141 -0.68 -1.99 9.16
C HIS A 141 -0.59 -3.19 10.12
N ILE A 142 -1.44 -3.22 11.17
CA ILE A 142 -1.51 -4.36 12.11
C ILE A 142 -1.96 -5.65 11.42
N VAL A 143 -2.90 -5.58 10.46
CA VAL A 143 -3.41 -6.77 9.77
C VAL A 143 -2.52 -7.24 8.63
N CYS A 144 -1.56 -6.44 8.19
CA CYS A 144 -0.49 -6.89 7.30
C CYS A 144 0.42 -7.89 8.03
N ASP A 145 1.08 -8.78 7.28
CA ASP A 145 1.99 -9.77 7.86
C ASP A 145 3.21 -9.13 8.51
N LEU A 146 3.73 -8.07 7.87
CA LEU A 146 4.90 -7.33 8.33
C LEU A 146 4.68 -5.82 8.19
N THR A 147 5.32 -5.05 9.06
CA THR A 147 5.40 -3.59 8.96
C THR A 147 6.85 -3.15 8.96
N ILE A 148 7.21 -2.32 7.99
CA ILE A 148 8.48 -1.57 7.93
C ILE A 148 8.14 -0.10 8.14
N ALA A 149 8.64 0.48 9.23
CA ALA A 149 8.41 1.87 9.58
C ALA A 149 9.63 2.72 9.20
N ALA A 150 9.38 3.88 8.60
CA ALA A 150 10.38 4.93 8.46
C ALA A 150 10.59 5.66 9.79
N ASP A 151 11.70 6.39 9.93
CA ASP A 151 12.02 7.15 11.16
C ASP A 151 10.97 8.21 11.52
N ASN A 152 10.12 8.60 10.55
CA ASN A 152 9.07 9.59 10.72
C ASN A 152 7.68 9.00 11.00
N ALA A 153 7.57 7.69 11.20
CA ALA A 153 6.31 6.98 11.49
C ALA A 153 5.80 7.21 12.92
#